data_AF-A0A0D7AWN0-F1
#
_entry.id   AF-A0A0D7AWN0-F1
#
_cell.length_a   1.000
_cell.length_b   1.000
_cell.length_c   1.000
_cell.angle_alpha   90.00
_cell.angle_beta   90.00
_cell.angle_gamma   90.00
#
_symmetry.space_group_name_H-M   'P 1'
#
loop_
_entity.id
_entity.type
_entity.pdbx_description
1 polymer ?
#
loop_
_entity_poly.entity_id
_entity_poly.type
_entity_poly.pdbx_seq_one_letter_code
_entity_poly.pdbx_strand_id
1 'polypeptide(L)' 'MIHQPLGSVHGQAADTAIHARLRVRDTASETNAAPEEDAEFIETEEDAKTRFEVALERDNFMNAEEARAFGIVDRTRA' A
#
# COMPACT_ATOMS: atom_id res chain seq x y z
N MET A 1 9.47 -4.70 -3.53
CA MET A 1 9.18 -4.57 -2.09
C MET A 1 8.16 -3.45 -1.95
N ILE A 2 7.11 -3.69 -1.17
CA ILE A 2 6.11 -2.68 -0.83
C ILE A 2 6.08 -2.53 0.69
N HIS A 3 5.82 -1.32 1.18
CA HIS A 3 5.72 -1.02 2.61
C HIS A 3 4.93 0.28 2.84
N GLN A 4 4.49 0.46 4.07
CA GLN A 4 3.82 1.68 4.53
C GLN A 4 4.76 2.87 4.40
N PRO A 5 4.25 4.05 4.01
CA PRO A 5 5.07 5.25 3.98
C PRO A 5 5.80 5.52 5.30
N LEU A 6 7.10 5.82 5.26
CA LEU A 6 7.89 6.19 6.44
C LEU A 6 7.90 7.70 6.69
N GLY A 7 7.89 8.12 7.95
CA GLY A 7 7.90 9.53 8.32
C GLY A 7 8.42 9.78 9.73
N SER A 8 8.93 10.98 9.96
CA SER A 8 9.33 11.46 11.29
C SER A 8 8.76 12.86 11.50
N VAL A 9 8.62 13.26 12.76
CA VAL A 9 8.17 14.59 13.14
C VAL A 9 8.97 15.07 14.34
N HIS A 10 9.23 16.37 14.40
CA HIS A 10 9.89 17.03 15.51
C HIS A 10 9.16 18.32 15.84
N GLY A 11 8.89 18.57 17.12
CA GLY A 11 8.15 19.75 17.55
C GLY A 11 7.43 19.52 18.87
N GLN A 12 6.47 20.39 19.17
CA GLN A 12 5.60 20.27 20.33
C GLN A 12 4.69 19.05 20.20
N ALA A 13 4.09 18.63 21.32
CA ALA A 13 3.12 17.54 21.31
C ALA A 13 1.95 17.79 20.33
N ALA A 14 1.55 19.05 20.14
CA ALA A 14 0.52 19.44 19.18
C ALA A 14 0.95 19.16 17.74
N ASP A 15 2.20 19.45 17.38
CA ASP A 15 2.74 19.21 16.04
C ASP A 15 2.77 17.72 15.70
N THR A 16 3.23 16.90 16.65
CA THR A 16 3.19 15.43 16.52
C THR A 16 1.76 14.92 16.31
N ALA A 17 0.79 15.44 17.05
CA ALA A 17 -0.61 15.02 16.93
C ALA A 17 -1.22 15.42 15.58
N ILE A 18 -0.94 16.64 15.10
CA ILE A 18 -1.40 17.12 13.80
C ILE A 18 -0.79 16.27 12.68
N HIS A 19 0.52 16.04 12.71
CA HIS A 19 1.20 15.25 11.70
C HIS A 19 0.77 13.78 11.68
N ALA A 20 0.60 13.14 12.84
CA ALA A 20 0.09 11.78 12.90
C ALA A 20 -1.31 11.66 12.28
N ARG A 21 -2.19 12.64 12.53
CA ARG A 21 -3.54 12.66 11.94
C ARG A 21 -3.52 12.84 10.42
N LEU A 22 -2.68 13.76 9.92
CA LEU A 22 -2.53 13.95 8.47
C LEU A 22 -1.96 12.70 7.80
N ARG A 23 -0.94 12.09 8.42
CA ARG A 23 -0.34 10.84 7.94
C ARG A 23 -1.36 9.74 7.72
N VAL A 24 -2.18 9.44 8.72
CA VAL A 24 -3.19 8.38 8.64
C VAL A 24 -4.20 8.68 7.54
N ARG A 25 -4.63 9.95 7.43
CA ARG A 25 -5.60 10.38 6.42
C ARG A 25 -5.07 10.23 4.99
N ASP A 26 -3.87 10.78 4.73
CA ASP A 26 -3.30 10.86 3.39
C ASP A 26 -2.88 9.46 2.89
N THR A 27 -2.35 8.63 3.80
CA THR A 27 -1.93 7.25 3.48
C THR A 27 -3.12 6.36 3.08
N ALA A 28 -4.27 6.54 3.73
CA ALA A 28 -5.49 5.79 3.40
C ALA A 28 -6.10 6.19 2.05
N SER A 29 -5.87 7.42 1.58
CA SER A 29 -6.39 7.90 0.29
C SER A 29 -5.50 7.60 -0.90
N GLU A 30 -4.16 7.62 -0.74
CA GLU A 30 -3.23 7.51 -1.88
C GLU A 30 -2.76 6.08 -2.16
N THR A 31 -2.73 5.21 -1.15
CA THR A 31 -2.16 3.85 -1.30
C THR A 31 -3.18 2.81 -1.79
N ASN A 32 -4.47 3.17 -1.78
CA ASN A 32 -5.59 2.29 -2.12
C ASN A 32 -6.06 2.43 -3.57
N ALA A 33 -5.29 3.06 -4.46
CA ALA A 33 -5.55 3.04 -5.88
C ALA A 33 -5.36 1.60 -6.38
N ALA A 34 -6.44 0.83 -6.41
CA ALA A 34 -6.44 -0.53 -6.93
C ALA A 34 -5.96 -0.49 -8.40
N PRO A 35 -5.11 -1.43 -8.83
CA PRO A 35 -4.69 -1.51 -10.22
C PRO A 35 -5.93 -1.70 -11.12
N GLU A 36 -6.09 -0.78 -12.05
CA GLU A 36 -7.12 -0.83 -13.08
C GLU A 36 -6.78 -1.97 -14.06
N GLU A 37 -7.71 -2.93 -14.13
CA GLU A 37 -7.96 -3.81 -15.29
C GLU A 37 -6.83 -4.76 -15.73
N ASP A 38 -6.63 -5.90 -15.06
CA ASP A 38 -6.18 -7.14 -15.75
C ASP A 38 -6.22 -8.46 -14.92
N ALA A 39 -6.99 -8.54 -13.83
CA ALA A 39 -7.04 -9.76 -13.04
C ALA A 39 -8.14 -10.74 -13.50
N GLU A 40 -7.74 -11.98 -13.74
CA GLU A 40 -8.56 -13.21 -13.79
C GLU A 40 -9.45 -13.42 -12.53
N PHE A 41 -9.34 -12.53 -11.55
CA PHE A 41 -10.11 -12.43 -10.33
C PHE A 41 -10.89 -11.11 -10.30
N ILE A 42 -12.22 -11.19 -10.28
CA ILE A 42 -13.06 -10.07 -9.86
C ILE A 42 -12.94 -9.99 -8.33
N GLU A 43 -11.92 -9.28 -7.85
CA GLU A 43 -11.79 -8.90 -6.44
C GLU A 43 -12.58 -7.62 -6.18
N THR A 44 -13.24 -7.51 -5.03
CA THR A 44 -13.92 -6.26 -4.66
C THR A 44 -12.91 -5.20 -4.21
N GLU A 45 -13.26 -3.92 -4.29
CA GLU A 45 -12.39 -2.84 -3.78
C GLU A 45 -12.07 -3.00 -2.28
N GLU A 46 -13.00 -3.56 -1.50
CA GLU A 46 -12.83 -3.78 -0.06
C GLU A 46 -11.86 -4.92 0.25
N ASP A 47 -11.95 -6.02 -0.50
CA ASP A 47 -11.02 -7.14 -0.39
C ASP A 47 -9.60 -6.70 -0.80
N ALA A 48 -9.49 -5.95 -1.90
CA ALA A 48 -8.23 -5.39 -2.36
C ALA A 48 -7.62 -4.45 -1.31
N LYS A 49 -8.41 -3.53 -0.72
CA LYS A 49 -7.96 -2.66 0.38
C LYS A 49 -7.41 -3.47 1.54
N THR A 50 -8.16 -4.47 1.99
CA THR A 50 -7.75 -5.32 3.12
C THR A 50 -6.45 -6.06 2.83
N ARG A 51 -6.29 -6.60 1.61
CA ARG A 51 -5.07 -7.29 1.18
C ARG A 51 -3.87 -6.34 1.13
N PHE A 52 -4.04 -5.12 0.61
CA PHE A 52 -2.97 -4.12 0.57
C PHE A 52 -2.61 -3.60 1.97
N GLU A 53 -3.57 -3.36 2.87
CA GLU A 53 -3.31 -2.95 4.25
C GLU A 53 -2.39 -3.95 4.98
N VAL A 54 -2.69 -5.25 4.87
CA VAL A 54 -1.85 -6.30 5.46
C VAL A 54 -0.47 -6.36 4.81
N ALA A 55 -0.42 -6.23 3.48
CA ALA A 55 0.83 -6.35 2.73
C ALA A 55 1.76 -5.14 2.91
N LEU A 56 1.25 -3.96 3.25
CA LEU A 56 2.02 -2.72 3.43
C LEU A 56 2.44 -2.49 4.87
N GLU A 57 1.83 -3.12 5.88
CA GLU A 57 2.13 -2.84 7.29
C GLU A 57 3.62 -3.02 7.65
N ARG A 58 4.35 -3.87 6.93
CA ARG A 58 5.81 -4.02 7.05
C ARG A 58 6.45 -4.13 5.67
N ASP A 59 7.77 -4.21 5.65
CA ASP A 59 8.51 -4.51 4.44
C ASP A 59 8.08 -5.88 3.90
N ASN A 60 7.41 -5.88 2.76
CA ASN A 60 6.97 -7.08 2.08
C ASN A 60 7.78 -7.27 0.80
N PHE A 61 8.67 -8.26 0.82
CA PHE A 61 9.55 -8.60 -0.29
C PHE A 61 8.88 -9.63 -1.18
N MET A 62 8.90 -9.37 -2.49
CA MET A 62 8.35 -10.24 -3.51
C MET A 62 9.37 -10.41 -4.63
N ASN A 63 9.52 -11.62 -5.12
CA ASN A 63 10.17 -11.90 -6.40
C ASN A 63 9.26 -11.48 -7.58
N ALA A 64 9.77 -11.59 -8.81
CA ALA A 64 9.04 -11.10 -9.99
C ALA A 64 7.69 -11.82 -10.21
N GLU A 65 7.62 -13.13 -9.98
CA GLU A 65 6.38 -13.91 -10.13
C GLU A 65 5.39 -13.58 -9.01
N GLU A 66 5.87 -13.42 -7.77
CA GLU A 66 5.05 -13.00 -6.63
C GLU A 66 4.46 -11.60 -6.85
N ALA A 67 5.25 -10.66 -7.38
CA ALA A 67 4.78 -9.32 -7.71
C ALA A 67 3.73 -9.33 -8.84
N ARG A 68 3.88 -10.22 -9.83
CA ARG A 68 2.88 -10.41 -10.89
C ARG A 68 1.58 -10.99 -10.32
N ALA A 69 1.69 -12.03 -9.50
CA ALA A 69 0.54 -12.64 -8.83
C ALA A 69 -0.18 -11.68 -7.88
N PHE A 70 0.55 -10.74 -7.26
CA PHE A 70 -0.05 -9.71 -6.39
C PHE A 70 -0.78 -8.61 -7.18
N GLY A 71 -0.52 -8.48 -8.49
CA GLY A 71 -1.06 -7.43 -9.35
C GLY A 71 -0.25 -6.12 -9.36
N ILE A 72 1.04 -6.17 -9.00
CA ILE A 72 1.93 -4.98 -8.99
C ILE A 72 2.58 -4.77 -10.35
N VAL A 73 2.79 -5.85 -11.12
CA VAL A 73 3.39 -5.82 -12.45
C VAL A 73 2.58 -6.69 -13.40
N ASP A 74 2.45 -6.26 -14.65
CA ASP A 74 1.60 -6.98 -15.62
C ASP A 74 2.28 -8.25 -16.15
N ARG A 75 3.61 -8.21 -16.34
CA ARG A 75 4.37 -9.31 -16.98
C ARG A 75 5.79 -9.44 -16.44
N THR A 76 6.27 -10.67 -16.34
CA THR A 76 7.67 -11.03 -16.11
C THR A 76 8.32 -11.45 -17.41
N ARG A 77 9.62 -11.22 -17.57
CA ARG A 77 10.40 -11.71 -18.72
C ARG A 77 11.24 -12.90 -18.28
N ALA A 78 11.29 -13.92 -19.13
CA ALA A 78 12.15 -15.08 -18.98
C ALA A 78 13.62 -14.75 -19.28
#